data_AF-D5ESE9-F1
#
_entry.id   AF-D5ESE9-F1
#
_cell.length_a   1.000
_cell.length_b   1.000
_cell.length_c   1.000
_cell.angle_alpha   90.00
_cell.angle_beta   90.00
_cell.angle_gamma   90.00
#
_symmetry.space_group_name_H-M   'P 1'
#
loop_
_entity.id
_entity.type
_entity.pdbx_description
1 polymer ?
#
loop_
_entity_poly.entity_id
_entity_poly.type
_entity_poly.pdbx_seq_one_letter_code
_entity_poly.pdbx_strand_id
1 'polypeptide(L)'
;MLFICLYWYLQHNHERKFAVVIEHDSIEGLTLGKVEELISRRFVVREIRLADSSNCIVHPDDDTVLHHGDHLLIQARPHEIEPIIAFLGQRENTTK
;
A
#
# COMPACT_ATOMS: atom_id res chain seq x y z
N MET A 1 -4.19 -32.56 13.83
CA MET A 1 -3.31 -32.02 12.78
C MET A 1 -3.96 -30.89 11.96
N LEU A 2 -5.21 -31.05 11.49
CA LEU A 2 -5.97 -30.01 10.75
C LEU A 2 -6.17 -28.69 11.53
N PHE A 3 -6.44 -28.75 12.84
CA PHE A 3 -6.63 -27.55 13.67
C PHE A 3 -5.38 -26.65 13.76
N ILE A 4 -4.18 -27.25 13.77
CA ILE A 4 -2.93 -26.48 13.84
C ILE A 4 -2.67 -25.76 12.51
N CYS A 5 -2.92 -26.42 11.38
CA CYS A 5 -2.80 -25.80 10.06
C CYS A 5 -3.83 -24.69 9.84
N LEU A 6 -5.09 -24.89 10.23
CA LEU A 6 -6.13 -23.86 10.13
C LEU A 6 -5.82 -22.66 11.03
N TYR A 7 -5.34 -22.91 12.26
CA TYR A 7 -4.93 -21.86 13.18
C TYR A 7 -3.72 -21.07 12.65
N TRP A 8 -2.71 -21.76 12.12
CA TRP A 8 -1.57 -21.13 11.45
C TRP A 8 -1.99 -20.31 10.23
N TYR A 9 -2.88 -20.85 9.41
CA TYR A 9 -3.41 -20.20 8.21
C TYR A 9 -4.15 -18.91 8.55
N LEU A 10 -4.98 -18.92 9.60
CA LEU A 10 -5.70 -17.74 10.06
C LEU A 10 -4.73 -16.69 10.61
N GLN A 11 -3.80 -17.08 11.49
CA GLN A 11 -2.79 -16.16 12.06
C GLN A 11 -1.89 -15.51 10.99
N HIS A 12 -1.54 -16.24 9.93
CA HIS A 12 -0.63 -15.75 8.88
C HIS A 12 -1.33 -15.03 7.71
N ASN A 13 -2.66 -15.09 7.59
CA ASN A 13 -3.40 -14.40 6.52
C ASN A 13 -4.10 -13.12 6.98
N HIS A 14 -3.94 -12.70 8.23
CA HIS A 14 -4.43 -11.39 8.65
C HIS A 14 -3.72 -10.29 7.87
N GLU A 15 -4.53 -9.42 7.27
CA GLU A 15 -4.03 -8.23 6.58
C GLU A 15 -3.28 -7.33 7.57
N ARG A 16 -2.16 -6.77 7.13
CA ARG A 16 -1.33 -5.86 7.90
C ARG A 16 -1.34 -4.49 7.26
N LYS A 17 -1.30 -3.46 8.10
CA LYS A 17 -1.10 -2.09 7.66
C LYS A 17 0.39 -1.78 7.58
N PHE A 18 0.78 -1.03 6.56
CA PHE A 18 2.13 -0.52 6.39
C PHE A 18 2.08 0.80 5.60
N ALA A 19 3.09 1.65 5.80
CA ALA A 19 3.20 2.92 5.10
C ALA A 19 4.32 2.87 4.06
N VAL A 20 4.10 3.50 2.91
CA VAL A 20 5.04 3.56 1.78
C VAL A 20 5.05 4.98 1.23
N VAL A 21 6.24 5.49 0.93
CA VAL A 21 6.43 6.72 0.16
C VAL A 21 6.62 6.35 -1.30
N ILE A 22 5.91 7.03 -2.20
CA ILE A 22 6.10 6.88 -3.64
C ILE A 22 7.44 7.50 -4.02
N GLU A 23 8.35 6.71 -4.59
CA GLU A 23 9.67 7.17 -5.04
C GLU A 23 9.91 6.94 -6.54
N HIS A 24 9.20 5.99 -7.15
CA HIS A 24 9.44 5.64 -8.53
C HIS A 24 8.67 6.54 -9.49
N ASP A 25 9.39 7.23 -10.38
CA ASP A 25 8.83 8.10 -11.44
C ASP A 25 7.82 7.38 -12.35
N SER A 26 7.88 6.04 -12.42
CA SER A 26 6.92 5.24 -13.20
C SER A 26 5.48 5.31 -12.67
N ILE A 27 5.27 5.84 -11.46
CA ILE A 27 3.95 5.99 -10.82
C ILE A 27 3.41 7.41 -11.00
N GLU A 28 4.27 8.37 -11.28
CA GLU A 28 3.91 9.79 -11.41
C GLU A 28 2.76 9.99 -12.39
N GLY A 29 1.68 10.61 -11.92
CA GLY A 29 0.52 10.95 -12.74
C GLY A 29 -0.39 9.77 -13.08
N LEU A 30 -0.12 8.57 -12.58
CA LEU A 30 -1.03 7.43 -12.70
C LEU A 30 -2.15 7.53 -11.66
N THR A 31 -3.34 7.06 -12.02
CA THR A 31 -4.43 6.90 -11.06
C THR A 31 -4.22 5.65 -10.21
N LEU A 32 -4.81 5.63 -9.02
CA LEU A 32 -4.75 4.49 -8.12
C LEU A 32 -5.26 3.21 -8.79
N GLY A 33 -6.41 3.28 -9.48
CA GLY A 33 -6.96 2.13 -10.21
C GLY A 33 -5.98 1.58 -11.25
N LYS A 34 -5.22 2.45 -11.93
CA LYS A 34 -4.22 2.00 -12.90
C LYS A 34 -3.04 1.30 -12.22
N VAL A 35 -2.60 1.81 -11.08
CA VAL A 35 -1.50 1.21 -10.31
C VAL A 35 -1.92 -0.16 -9.74
N GLU A 36 -3.17 -0.30 -9.27
CA GLU A 36 -3.70 -1.58 -8.81
C GLU A 36 -3.72 -2.65 -9.92
N GLU A 37 -4.08 -2.26 -11.15
CA GLU A 37 -3.98 -3.15 -12.32
C GLU A 37 -2.54 -3.61 -12.57
N LEU A 38 -1.57 -2.68 -12.53
CA LEU A 38 -0.17 -2.96 -12.85
C LEU A 38 0.51 -3.84 -11.81
N ILE A 39 0.24 -3.61 -10.53
CA ILE A 39 0.77 -4.42 -9.43
C ILE A 39 0.17 -5.84 -9.48
N SER A 40 -1.08 -5.98 -9.96
CA SER A 40 -1.79 -7.26 -10.06
C SER A 40 -1.84 -8.03 -8.72
N ARG A 41 -1.79 -7.32 -7.59
CA ARG A 41 -1.86 -7.87 -6.22
C ARG A 41 -3.07 -7.31 -5.48
N ARG A 42 -3.50 -8.03 -4.44
CA ARG A 42 -4.61 -7.59 -3.58
C ARG A 42 -4.12 -6.73 -2.42
N PHE A 43 -4.48 -5.47 -2.44
CA PHE A 43 -4.28 -4.52 -1.35
C PHE A 43 -5.38 -3.46 -1.35
N VAL A 44 -5.40 -2.63 -0.31
CA VAL A 44 -6.29 -1.48 -0.19
C VAL A 44 -5.48 -0.29 0.28
N VAL A 45 -5.53 0.82 -0.44
CA VAL A 45 -5.01 2.10 0.07
C VAL A 45 -6.08 2.73 0.97
N ARG A 46 -5.75 2.93 2.24
CA ARG A 46 -6.67 3.47 3.25
C ARG A 46 -6.71 4.99 3.22
N GLU A 47 -5.52 5.58 3.13
CA GLU A 47 -5.28 7.00 3.28
C GLU A 47 -4.05 7.39 2.44
N ILE A 48 -4.10 8.57 1.84
CA ILE A 48 -2.97 9.20 1.17
C ILE A 48 -2.72 10.54 1.84
N ARG A 49 -1.48 10.81 2.23
CA ARG A 49 -1.01 12.15 2.56
C ARG A 49 -0.22 12.66 1.37
N LEU A 50 -0.73 13.73 0.77
CA LEU A 50 -0.14 14.34 -0.42
C LEU A 50 1.18 15.03 -0.08
N ALA A 51 2.19 14.89 -0.95
CA ALA A 51 3.51 15.50 -0.78
C ALA A 51 3.44 17.03 -0.66
N ASP A 52 2.63 17.66 -1.51
CA ASP A 52 2.53 19.11 -1.67
C ASP A 52 1.59 19.80 -0.66
N SER A 53 0.84 19.02 0.13
CA SER A 53 -0.09 19.57 1.10
C SER A 53 0.23 19.08 2.49
N SER A 54 0.82 19.97 3.28
CA SER A 54 1.05 19.72 4.70
C SER A 54 -0.29 19.56 5.43
N ASN A 55 -0.71 18.29 5.59
CA ASN A 55 -1.88 17.79 6.35
C ASN A 55 -3.17 17.50 5.57
N CYS A 56 -3.18 17.41 4.24
CA CYS A 56 -4.32 16.82 3.54
C CYS A 56 -4.20 15.29 3.54
N ILE A 57 -4.98 14.64 4.41
CA ILE A 57 -5.25 13.21 4.33
C ILE A 57 -6.50 13.03 3.49
N VAL A 58 -6.39 12.20 2.43
CA VAL A 58 -7.48 11.90 1.51
C VAL A 58 -7.78 10.41 1.58
N HIS A 59 -9.07 10.06 1.53
CA HIS A 59 -9.50 8.69 1.24
C HIS A 59 -9.54 8.53 -0.27
N PRO A 60 -8.61 7.77 -0.87
CA PRO A 60 -8.51 7.70 -2.31
C PRO A 60 -9.62 6.83 -2.90
N ASP A 61 -9.96 7.15 -4.14
CA ASP A 61 -10.75 6.34 -5.06
C ASP A 61 -9.90 5.95 -6.28
N ASP A 62 -10.47 5.18 -7.20
CA ASP A 62 -9.78 4.67 -8.39
C ASP A 62 -9.24 5.78 -9.31
N ASP A 63 -9.84 6.98 -9.25
CA ASP A 63 -9.49 8.16 -10.04
C ASP A 63 -8.41 9.03 -9.37
N THR A 64 -8.04 8.72 -8.13
CA THR A 64 -7.05 9.49 -7.37
C THR A 64 -5.67 9.39 -8.03
N VAL A 65 -5.11 10.53 -8.43
CA VAL A 65 -3.79 10.64 -9.07
C VAL A 65 -2.69 10.60 -8.02
N LEU A 66 -1.71 9.73 -8.24
CA LEU A 66 -0.57 9.54 -7.35
C LEU A 66 0.64 10.35 -7.85
N HIS A 67 1.35 10.96 -6.90
CA HIS A 67 2.54 11.75 -7.16
C HIS A 67 3.74 11.24 -6.36
N HIS A 68 4.93 11.49 -6.88
CA HIS A 68 6.19 11.26 -6.19
C HIS A 68 6.19 11.99 -4.84
N GLY A 69 6.56 11.28 -3.77
CA GLY A 69 6.56 11.78 -2.40
C GLY A 69 5.23 11.62 -1.67
N ASP A 70 4.17 11.16 -2.33
CA ASP A 70 2.92 10.84 -1.63
C ASP A 70 3.14 9.69 -0.64
N HIS A 71 2.53 9.82 0.53
CA HIS A 71 2.65 8.88 1.64
C HIS A 71 1.36 8.05 1.73
N LEU A 72 1.45 6.75 1.42
CA LEU A 72 0.31 5.85 1.34
C LEU A 72 0.25 4.94 2.58
N LEU A 73 -0.90 4.92 3.24
CA LEU A 73 -1.21 3.89 4.24
C LEU A 73 -1.93 2.73 3.55
N ILE A 74 -1.27 1.59 3.45
CA ILE A 74 -1.74 0.42 2.70
C ILE A 74 -2.08 -0.71 3.66
N GLN A 75 -3.12 -1.48 3.33
CA GLN A 75 -3.46 -2.72 4.00
C GLN A 75 -3.41 -3.88 2.99
N ALA A 76 -2.60 -4.91 3.28
CA ALA A 76 -2.45 -6.08 2.41
C ALA A 76 -2.14 -7.35 3.20
N ARG A 77 -2.24 -8.51 2.54
CA ARG A 77 -1.80 -9.78 3.13
C ARG A 77 -0.27 -9.82 3.25
N PRO A 78 0.31 -10.52 4.24
CA PRO A 78 1.76 -10.48 4.48
C PRO A 78 2.64 -10.83 3.29
N HIS A 79 2.21 -11.76 2.43
CA HIS A 79 2.96 -12.16 1.23
C HIS A 79 2.90 -11.14 0.07
N GLU A 80 1.97 -10.18 0.12
CA GLU A 80 1.84 -9.12 -0.89
C GLU A 80 2.66 -7.88 -0.54
N ILE A 81 3.04 -7.71 0.74
CA ILE A 81 3.65 -6.46 1.25
C ILE A 81 4.96 -6.13 0.54
N GLU A 82 5.93 -7.03 0.52
CA GLU A 82 7.24 -6.75 -0.06
C GLU A 82 7.19 -6.50 -1.59
N PRO A 83 6.41 -7.27 -2.38
CA PRO A 83 6.16 -6.92 -3.79
C PRO A 83 5.52 -5.55 -3.99
N ILE A 84 4.55 -5.17 -3.16
CA ILE A 84 3.89 -3.86 -3.24
C ILE A 84 4.90 -2.74 -2.95
N ILE A 85 5.70 -2.88 -1.88
CA ILE A 85 6.76 -1.92 -1.54
C ILE A 85 7.74 -1.80 -2.71
N ALA A 86 8.25 -2.92 -3.22
CA ALA A 86 9.22 -2.92 -4.31
C ALA A 86 8.71 -2.26 -5.60
N PHE A 87 7.39 -2.27 -5.83
CA PHE A 87 6.78 -1.56 -6.95
C PHE A 87 6.62 -0.06 -6.66
N LEU A 88 6.11 0.28 -5.47
CA LEU A 88 5.70 1.64 -5.12
C LEU A 88 6.86 2.57 -4.74
N GLY A 89 7.84 2.07 -3.98
CA GLY A 89 8.94 2.88 -3.47
C GLY A 89 9.43 2.39 -2.12
N GLN A 90 9.65 3.31 -1.18
CA GLN A 90 10.28 3.00 0.10
C GLN A 90 9.26 2.82 1.21
N ARG A 91 9.45 1.77 2.02
CA ARG A 91 8.69 1.58 3.26
C ARG A 91 9.02 2.70 4.25
N GLU A 92 7.99 3.33 4.79
CA GLU A 92 8.18 4.23 5.91
C GLU A 92 8.49 3.44 7.18
N ASN A 93 9.65 3.75 7.77
CA ASN A 93 9.92 3.34 9.13
C ASN A 93 9.08 4.22 10.05
N THR A 94 7.95 3.71 10.51
CA THR A 94 7.16 4.37 11.55
C THR A 94 7.94 4.31 12.86
N THR A 95 8.92 5.20 13.01
CA THR A 95 9.55 5.49 14.30
C THR A 95 8.76 6.64 14.91
N LYS A 96 7.66 6.30 15.57
CA LYS A 96 7.02 7.17 16.55
C LYS A 96 6.41 6.34 17.67
#